data_AF-A0A7C7RT66-F1
#
_entry.id   AF-A0A7C7RT66-F1
#
_cell.length_a   1.000
_cell.length_b   1.000
_cell.length_c   1.000
_cell.angle_alpha   90.00
_cell.angle_beta   90.00
_cell.angle_gamma   90.00
#
_symmetry.space_group_name_H-M   'P 1'
#
loop_
_entity.id
_entity.type
_entity.pdbx_description
1 polymer ?
#
loop_
_entity_poly.entity_id
_entity_poly.type
_entity_poly.pdbx_seq_one_letter_code
_entity_poly.pdbx_strand_id
1 'polypeptide(L)'
;MEMIQFVHNYNDESTDRGFQFEFYCDRCGTGYRTPFKPSVTGIATEVLDTASGLLGGLLGTVTEVGDRVHSAAWERAHDAAFAEAVERVKPHFRQCPRCTQWVCVERCWNQTRGLCKECAPDVAVEMSAMQAEAAIEGAREVAHAAKSEEVTAEAFDEVIRAVCPKCGAPVSGGKFCAECGAPLTAEKFCAECGKKIPVRAKFCPECGVRQV
;
A
#
# COMPACT_ATOMS: atom_id res chain seq x y z
N MET A 1 33.70 -18.57 8.58
CA MET A 1 32.28 -18.20 8.50
C MET A 1 32.24 -16.70 8.62
N GLU A 2 31.99 -16.00 7.52
CA GLU A 2 31.81 -14.55 7.56
C GLU A 2 30.51 -14.24 8.30
N MET A 3 30.53 -13.29 9.23
CA MET A 3 29.32 -12.86 9.92
C MET A 3 28.48 -12.04 8.95
N ILE A 4 27.31 -12.55 8.57
CA ILE A 4 26.37 -11.81 7.74
C ILE A 4 25.63 -10.85 8.68
N GLN A 5 25.90 -9.55 8.54
CA GLN A 5 25.13 -8.53 9.23
C GLN A 5 23.73 -8.49 8.61
N PHE A 6 22.75 -9.09 9.29
CA PHE A 6 21.35 -9.07 8.86
C PHE A 6 20.54 -8.06 9.67
N VAL A 7 19.43 -7.66 9.08
CA VAL A 7 18.51 -6.64 9.55
C VAL A 7 17.13 -7.26 9.64
N HIS A 8 16.23 -6.74 10.47
CA HIS A 8 14.90 -7.34 10.65
C HIS A 8 13.96 -7.11 9.45
N ASN A 9 14.37 -6.28 8.50
CA ASN A 9 13.56 -5.81 7.38
C ASN A 9 13.71 -6.68 6.13
N TYR A 10 13.80 -8.01 6.29
CA TYR A 10 13.72 -8.95 5.19
C TYR A 10 12.74 -10.08 5.49
N ASN A 11 12.24 -10.68 4.42
CA ASN A 11 11.44 -11.89 4.47
C ASN A 11 12.14 -12.97 3.62
N ASP A 12 12.15 -14.18 4.14
CA ASP A 12 12.76 -15.34 3.50
C ASP A 12 11.68 -16.17 2.82
N GLU A 13 11.68 -16.14 1.49
CA GLU A 13 10.76 -16.89 0.63
C GLU A 13 11.47 -18.13 0.04
N SER A 14 12.54 -18.59 0.70
CA SER A 14 13.28 -19.77 0.29
C SER A 14 12.46 -21.03 0.48
N THR A 15 12.62 -21.94 -0.48
CA THR A 15 11.99 -23.27 -0.49
C THR A 15 13.07 -24.33 -0.71
N ASP A 16 12.69 -25.60 -0.62
CA ASP A 16 13.60 -26.71 -0.95
C ASP A 16 14.13 -26.62 -2.39
N ARG A 17 13.38 -25.97 -3.29
CA ARG A 17 13.71 -25.83 -4.72
C ARG A 17 14.61 -24.63 -5.03
N GLY A 18 14.78 -23.68 -4.10
CA GLY A 18 15.56 -22.48 -4.36
C GLY A 18 15.36 -21.37 -3.36
N PHE A 19 16.22 -20.36 -3.47
CA PHE A 19 16.35 -19.27 -2.53
C PHE A 19 15.79 -17.98 -3.11
N GLN A 20 14.99 -17.27 -2.33
CA GLN A 20 14.46 -15.96 -2.68
C GLN A 20 14.29 -15.13 -1.41
N PHE A 21 14.71 -13.87 -1.47
CA PHE A 21 14.67 -12.95 -0.35
C PHE A 21 13.98 -11.65 -0.76
N GLU A 22 13.18 -11.10 0.14
CA GLU A 22 12.55 -9.80 -0.01
C GLU A 22 13.07 -8.86 1.07
N PHE A 23 13.44 -7.62 0.71
CA PHE A 23 13.93 -6.61 1.65
C PHE A 23 13.03 -5.39 1.62
N TYR A 24 12.71 -4.80 2.76
CA TYR A 24 11.74 -3.69 2.87
C TYR A 24 12.32 -2.44 3.52
N CYS A 25 11.77 -1.28 3.19
CA CYS A 25 12.06 -0.03 3.87
C CYS A 25 11.24 0.09 5.16
N ASP A 26 11.91 0.34 6.30
CA ASP A 26 11.25 0.48 7.61
C ASP A 26 10.25 1.65 7.68
N ARG A 27 10.36 2.62 6.77
CA ARG A 27 9.51 3.82 6.74
C ARG A 27 8.34 3.72 5.77
N CYS A 28 8.57 3.27 4.54
CA CYS A 28 7.53 3.29 3.49
C CYS A 28 7.03 1.91 3.06
N GLY A 29 7.60 0.83 3.58
CA GLY A 29 7.23 -0.55 3.22
C GLY A 29 7.58 -0.96 1.79
N THR A 30 8.12 -0.06 0.96
CA THR A 30 8.61 -0.41 -0.38
C THR A 30 9.80 -1.35 -0.24
N GLY A 31 9.79 -2.44 -1.01
CA GLY A 31 10.84 -3.44 -0.96
C GLY A 31 11.36 -3.88 -2.32
N TYR A 32 12.47 -4.63 -2.28
CA TYR A 32 13.09 -5.26 -3.42
C TYR A 32 13.09 -6.77 -3.22
N ARG A 33 12.72 -7.50 -4.27
CA ARG A 33 12.75 -8.95 -4.30
C ARG A 33 13.92 -9.43 -5.14
N THR A 34 14.70 -10.36 -4.62
CA THR A 34 15.80 -10.96 -5.39
C THR A 34 15.26 -11.95 -6.41
N PRO A 35 15.97 -12.15 -7.54
CA PRO A 35 15.64 -13.22 -8.46
C PRO A 35 15.73 -14.58 -7.75
N PHE A 36 14.85 -15.50 -8.12
CA PHE A 36 14.84 -16.85 -7.59
C PHE A 36 16.11 -17.59 -8.01
N LYS A 37 16.88 -18.10 -7.04
CA LYS A 37 18.10 -18.88 -7.29
C LYS A 37 17.80 -20.36 -7.01
N PRO A 38 17.78 -21.23 -8.03
CA PRO A 38 17.46 -22.64 -7.82
C PRO A 38 18.50 -23.32 -6.91
N SER A 39 18.03 -24.13 -5.96
CA SER A 39 18.87 -24.96 -5.11
C SER A 39 19.11 -26.28 -5.85
N VAL A 40 20.34 -26.54 -6.27
CA VAL A 40 20.73 -27.82 -6.89
C VAL A 40 20.82 -28.95 -5.87
N THR A 41 20.88 -28.59 -4.58
CA THR A 41 21.02 -29.52 -3.45
C THR A 41 19.70 -30.19 -3.06
N GLY A 42 18.56 -29.53 -3.29
CA GLY A 42 17.23 -30.10 -3.02
C GLY A 42 16.74 -31.11 -4.06
N ILE A 43 17.42 -31.22 -5.20
CA ILE A 43 17.08 -32.11 -6.33
C ILE A 43 17.93 -33.39 -6.32
N ALA A 44 18.93 -33.49 -5.44
CA ALA A 44 19.84 -34.63 -5.39
C ALA A 44 19.22 -35.90 -4.78
N THR A 45 18.06 -35.80 -4.14
CA THR A 45 17.34 -36.96 -3.57
C THR A 45 16.33 -37.60 -4.51
N GLU A 46 15.91 -36.94 -5.60
CA GLU A 46 14.83 -37.48 -6.46
C GLU A 46 15.36 -38.30 -7.66
N VAL A 47 16.67 -38.30 -7.92
CA VAL A 47 17.27 -39.02 -9.07
C VAL A 47 18.07 -40.27 -8.63
N LEU A 48 17.94 -40.72 -7.38
CA LEU A 48 18.52 -41.99 -6.93
C LEU A 48 17.52 -43.18 -6.96
N ASP A 49 16.25 -42.95 -7.27
CA ASP A 49 15.21 -43.99 -7.23
C ASP A 49 14.96 -44.74 -8.55
N THR A 50 15.79 -44.55 -9.59
CA THR A 50 15.60 -45.24 -10.89
C THR A 50 16.72 -46.17 -11.32
N ALA A 51 17.69 -46.48 -10.45
CA ALA A 51 18.68 -47.52 -10.75
C ALA A 51 19.22 -48.23 -9.50
N SER A 52 18.65 -49.40 -9.18
CA SER A 52 19.42 -50.61 -8.81
C SER A 52 18.48 -51.77 -8.43
N GLY A 53 17.69 -52.25 -9.38
CA GLY A 53 17.28 -53.65 -9.33
C GLY A 53 18.50 -54.52 -9.63
N LEU A 54 19.38 -54.79 -8.66
CA LEU A 54 20.36 -55.91 -8.69
C LEU A 54 21.35 -56.01 -7.51
N LEU A 55 21.11 -55.41 -6.35
CA LEU A 55 21.94 -55.66 -5.16
C LEU A 55 20.98 -55.74 -3.96
N GLY A 56 20.61 -56.94 -3.51
CA GLY A 56 21.49 -57.79 -2.72
C GLY A 56 21.25 -57.43 -1.25
N GLY A 57 20.39 -58.19 -0.59
CA GLY A 57 19.82 -57.86 0.71
C GLY A 57 20.84 -57.62 1.84
N LEU A 58 20.29 -57.13 2.94
CA LEU A 58 20.94 -56.83 4.23
C LEU A 58 21.30 -55.35 4.46
N LEU A 59 20.29 -54.47 4.51
CA LEU A 59 20.30 -53.33 5.43
C LEU A 59 18.85 -52.99 5.78
N GLY A 60 18.49 -53.32 7.02
CA GLY A 60 17.18 -53.05 7.57
C GLY A 60 17.00 -51.58 7.94
N THR A 61 15.72 -51.27 8.20
CA THR A 61 15.20 -50.09 8.91
C THR A 61 15.29 -48.73 8.20
N VAL A 62 14.22 -48.43 7.46
CA VAL A 62 13.30 -47.27 7.64
C VAL A 62 13.91 -45.97 8.17
N THR A 63 13.73 -44.89 7.40
CA THR A 63 13.10 -43.66 7.91
C THR A 63 12.25 -43.03 6.82
N GLU A 64 10.93 -43.11 7.01
CA GLU A 64 10.01 -42.08 6.55
C GLU A 64 10.45 -40.78 7.27
N VAL A 65 11.31 -39.98 6.64
CA VAL A 65 11.68 -38.66 7.17
C VAL A 65 10.62 -37.67 6.70
N GLY A 66 9.46 -37.76 7.34
CA GLY A 66 8.59 -36.60 7.50
C GLY A 66 9.18 -35.74 8.61
N ASP A 67 10.09 -34.84 8.25
CA ASP A 67 10.29 -33.53 8.86
C ASP A 67 11.49 -32.83 8.21
N ARG A 68 11.27 -31.59 7.81
CA ARG A 68 12.20 -30.75 7.03
C ARG A 68 13.45 -30.40 7.85
N VAL A 69 14.44 -31.28 7.84
CA VAL A 69 15.80 -30.92 8.25
C VAL A 69 16.58 -30.52 7.00
N HIS A 70 16.81 -29.23 6.82
CA HIS A 70 17.70 -28.77 5.77
C HIS A 70 19.09 -29.38 5.97
N SER A 71 19.66 -29.97 4.92
CA SER A 71 21.01 -30.52 5.01
C SER A 71 22.02 -29.40 5.24
N ALA A 72 23.16 -29.71 5.87
CA ALA A 72 24.27 -28.76 6.02
C ALA A 72 24.78 -28.21 4.66
N ALA A 73 24.48 -28.90 3.55
CA ALA A 73 24.77 -28.40 2.21
C ALA A 73 23.72 -27.39 1.72
N TRP A 74 22.44 -27.55 2.09
CA TRP A 74 21.41 -26.55 1.86
C TRP A 74 21.67 -25.29 2.68
N GLU A 75 21.99 -25.42 3.98
CA GLU A 75 22.27 -24.27 4.86
C GLU A 75 23.43 -23.41 4.32
N ARG A 76 24.53 -24.05 3.90
CA ARG A 76 25.65 -23.32 3.28
C ARG A 76 25.28 -22.63 1.97
N ALA A 77 24.42 -23.27 1.16
CA ALA A 77 23.97 -22.70 -0.10
C ALA A 77 22.99 -21.55 0.13
N HIS A 78 22.15 -21.65 1.16
CA HIS A 78 21.25 -20.60 1.62
C HIS A 78 22.04 -19.39 2.11
N ASP A 79 22.98 -19.58 3.03
CA ASP A 79 23.84 -18.51 3.57
C ASP A 79 24.58 -17.77 2.44
N ALA A 80 25.12 -18.50 1.47
CA ALA A 80 25.79 -17.93 0.30
C ALA A 80 24.82 -17.16 -0.61
N ALA A 81 23.60 -17.66 -0.80
CA ALA A 81 22.56 -16.97 -1.57
C ALA A 81 22.08 -15.69 -0.85
N PHE A 82 21.98 -15.72 0.47
CA PHE A 82 21.59 -14.58 1.29
C PHE A 82 22.67 -13.48 1.27
N ALA A 83 23.95 -13.85 1.40
CA ALA A 83 25.04 -12.89 1.29
C ALA A 83 25.07 -12.17 -0.08
N GLU A 84 24.84 -12.90 -1.18
CA GLU A 84 24.73 -12.33 -2.52
C GLU A 84 23.52 -11.39 -2.64
N ALA A 85 22.39 -11.77 -2.05
CA ALA A 85 21.16 -10.98 -2.01
C ALA A 85 21.38 -9.64 -1.29
N VAL A 86 22.03 -9.66 -0.12
CA VAL A 86 22.34 -8.48 0.67
C VAL A 86 23.24 -7.52 -0.11
N GLU A 87 24.33 -7.99 -0.72
CA GLU A 87 25.23 -7.11 -1.49
C GLU A 87 24.55 -6.48 -2.70
N ARG A 88 23.61 -7.18 -3.34
CA ARG A 88 22.82 -6.62 -4.46
C ARG A 88 21.90 -5.49 -4.02
N VAL A 89 21.32 -5.59 -2.83
CA VAL A 89 20.30 -4.67 -2.33
C VAL A 89 20.89 -3.49 -1.55
N LYS A 90 22.08 -3.65 -0.97
CA LYS A 90 22.82 -2.67 -0.18
C LYS A 90 22.90 -1.24 -0.78
N PRO A 91 23.07 -1.02 -2.10
CA PRO A 91 23.10 0.33 -2.67
C PRO A 91 21.77 1.11 -2.54
N HIS A 92 20.65 0.38 -2.41
CA HIS A 92 19.31 0.95 -2.38
C HIS A 92 18.84 1.36 -0.99
N PHE A 93 19.56 0.93 0.06
CA PHE A 93 19.22 1.21 1.45
C PHE A 93 20.36 1.90 2.20
N ARG A 94 20.01 2.72 3.19
CA ARG A 94 20.95 3.33 4.12
C ARG A 94 20.43 3.19 5.54
N GLN A 95 21.34 2.89 6.46
CA GLN A 95 21.04 2.89 7.88
C GLN A 95 21.12 4.31 8.44
N CYS A 96 20.09 4.73 9.17
CA CYS A 96 20.08 6.01 9.86
C CYS A 96 20.96 5.95 11.12
N PRO A 97 21.96 6.83 11.30
CA PRO A 97 22.81 6.82 12.49
C PRO A 97 22.06 7.22 13.77
N ARG A 98 20.87 7.83 13.66
CA ARG A 98 20.07 8.26 14.81
C ARG A 98 19.11 7.19 15.31
N CYS A 99 18.28 6.63 14.42
CA CYS A 99 17.26 5.64 14.80
C CYS A 99 17.64 4.21 14.44
N THR A 100 18.80 3.97 13.80
CA THR A 100 19.30 2.65 13.36
C THR A 100 18.43 1.90 12.35
N GLN A 101 17.34 2.51 11.87
CA GLN A 101 16.46 1.97 10.84
C GLN A 101 17.12 1.97 9.46
N TRP A 102 16.75 0.98 8.65
CA TRP A 102 17.16 0.86 7.25
C TRP A 102 16.07 1.39 6.33
N VAL A 103 16.38 2.46 5.62
CA VAL A 103 15.42 3.15 4.76
C VAL A 103 15.90 3.22 3.33
N CYS A 104 14.97 3.26 2.37
CA CYS A 104 15.29 3.38 0.96
C CYS A 104 15.89 4.76 0.65
N VAL A 105 16.97 4.76 -0.13
CA VAL A 105 17.72 5.98 -0.48
C VAL A 105 16.92 6.91 -1.38
N GLU A 106 16.10 6.35 -2.26
CA GLU A 106 15.32 7.09 -3.26
C GLU A 106 14.27 8.02 -2.63
N ARG A 107 13.53 7.54 -1.62
CA ARG A 107 12.36 8.26 -1.08
C ARG A 107 12.47 8.64 0.39
N CYS A 108 13.09 7.80 1.21
CA CYS A 108 13.04 7.92 2.67
C CYS A 108 14.32 8.45 3.30
N TRP A 109 15.39 8.60 2.53
CA TRP A 109 16.63 9.21 2.98
C TRP A 109 16.64 10.72 2.69
N ASN A 110 17.08 11.51 3.66
CA ASN A 110 17.35 12.94 3.49
C ASN A 110 18.85 13.12 3.17
N GLN A 111 19.17 13.34 1.89
CA GLN A 111 20.56 13.51 1.43
C GLN A 111 21.26 14.71 2.08
N THR A 112 20.54 15.81 2.26
CA THR A 112 21.08 17.06 2.82
C THR A 112 21.47 16.91 4.29
N ARG A 113 20.70 16.12 5.05
CA ARG A 113 20.89 15.94 6.50
C ARG A 113 21.61 14.65 6.88
N GLY A 114 21.79 13.72 5.93
CA GLY A 114 22.42 12.42 6.21
C GLY A 114 21.62 11.55 7.20
N LEU A 115 20.29 11.72 7.22
CA LEU A 115 19.38 11.06 8.17
C LEU A 115 18.15 10.53 7.42
N CYS A 116 17.42 9.58 8.02
CA CYS A 116 16.11 9.22 7.49
C CYS A 116 15.11 10.39 7.64
N LYS A 117 14.10 10.43 6.78
CA LYS A 117 13.05 11.47 6.81
C LYS A 117 12.14 11.39 8.05
N GLU A 118 12.18 10.30 8.80
CA GLU A 118 11.59 10.23 10.15
C GLU A 118 12.32 11.15 11.13
N CYS A 119 13.67 11.10 11.09
CA CYS A 119 14.54 11.83 12.01
C CYS A 119 14.83 13.27 11.56
N ALA A 120 14.84 13.50 10.25
CA ALA A 120 15.06 14.79 9.62
C ALA A 120 14.12 14.91 8.40
N PRO A 121 12.84 15.24 8.63
CA PRO A 121 11.88 15.38 7.54
C PRO A 121 12.24 16.54 6.61
N ASP A 122 11.62 16.54 5.43
CA ASP A 122 11.70 17.68 4.54
C ASP A 122 10.75 18.77 5.05
N VAL A 123 11.33 19.84 5.59
CA VAL A 123 10.56 20.92 6.24
C VAL A 123 9.53 21.51 5.29
N ALA A 124 9.80 21.61 3.99
CA ALA A 124 8.83 22.16 3.05
C ALA A 124 7.60 21.26 2.92
N VAL A 125 7.80 19.95 2.83
CA VAL A 125 6.72 18.96 2.76
C VAL A 125 5.89 18.98 4.05
N GLU A 126 6.54 19.00 5.21
CA GLU A 126 5.86 19.06 6.51
C GLU A 126 5.07 20.35 6.68
N MET A 127 5.62 21.50 6.26
CA MET A 127 4.91 22.77 6.33
C MET A 127 3.66 22.78 5.43
N SER A 128 3.75 22.22 4.22
CA SER A 128 2.58 22.08 3.34
C SER A 128 1.51 21.15 3.94
N ALA A 129 1.92 20.05 4.59
CA ALA A 129 1.00 19.16 5.28
C ALA A 129 0.31 19.86 6.46
N MET A 130 1.07 20.57 7.31
CA MET A 130 0.54 21.33 8.44
C MET A 130 -0.43 22.44 8.00
N GLN A 131 -0.15 23.12 6.89
CA GLN A 131 -1.06 24.12 6.33
C GLN A 131 -2.38 23.49 5.88
N ALA A 132 -2.33 22.33 5.22
CA ALA A 132 -3.53 21.60 4.81
C ALA A 132 -4.34 21.09 6.02
N GLU A 133 -3.66 20.58 7.05
CA GLU A 133 -4.31 20.14 8.30
C GLU A 133 -5.00 21.31 9.01
N ALA A 134 -4.32 22.45 9.16
CA ALA A 134 -4.91 23.65 9.75
C ALA A 134 -6.13 24.14 8.94
N ALA A 135 -6.05 24.09 7.61
CA ALA A 135 -7.17 24.44 6.74
C ALA A 135 -8.36 23.48 6.92
N ILE A 136 -8.11 22.17 7.04
CA ILE A 136 -9.14 21.16 7.31
C ILE A 136 -9.77 21.41 8.69
N GLU A 137 -8.97 21.72 9.71
CA GLU A 137 -9.48 21.95 11.06
C GLU A 137 -10.37 23.20 11.10
N GLY A 138 -9.92 24.31 10.52
CA GLY A 138 -10.75 25.50 10.38
C GLY A 138 -12.05 25.23 9.59
N ALA A 139 -11.98 24.41 8.54
CA ALA A 139 -13.18 24.00 7.80
C ALA A 139 -14.14 23.14 8.65
N ARG A 140 -13.61 22.29 9.54
CA ARG A 140 -14.43 21.52 10.50
C ARG A 140 -15.12 22.45 11.49
N GLU A 141 -14.41 23.43 12.05
CA GLU A 141 -15.00 24.40 12.98
C GLU A 141 -16.17 25.16 12.32
N VAL A 142 -15.97 25.67 11.10
CA VAL A 142 -17.05 26.32 10.33
C VAL A 142 -18.21 25.36 10.07
N ALA A 143 -17.93 24.11 9.68
CA ALA A 143 -18.95 23.10 9.45
C ALA A 143 -19.74 22.74 10.72
N HIS A 144 -19.09 22.76 11.89
CA HIS A 144 -19.73 22.52 13.19
C HIS A 144 -20.54 23.73 13.67
N ALA A 145 -20.02 24.95 13.49
CA ALA A 145 -20.73 26.20 13.82
C ALA A 145 -21.95 26.42 12.91
N ALA A 146 -21.86 26.09 11.62
CA ALA A 146 -22.99 26.12 10.70
C ALA A 146 -24.11 25.15 11.12
N LYS A 147 -23.80 24.09 11.88
CA LYS A 147 -24.78 23.14 12.44
C LYS A 147 -25.42 23.60 13.75
N SER A 148 -24.93 24.66 14.41
CA SER A 148 -25.40 25.03 15.75
C SER A 148 -26.49 26.10 15.82
N GLU A 149 -26.87 26.77 14.71
CA GLU A 149 -28.02 27.69 14.73
C GLU A 149 -29.21 27.27 13.87
N GLU A 150 -29.05 26.68 12.68
CA GLU A 150 -30.21 26.32 11.83
C GLU A 150 -29.90 25.15 10.85
N VAL A 151 -29.82 23.90 11.34
CA VAL A 151 -29.74 22.73 10.44
C VAL A 151 -30.90 21.77 10.67
N THR A 152 -31.98 22.02 9.93
CA THR A 152 -32.95 21.00 9.54
C THR A 152 -32.33 20.09 8.47
N ALA A 153 -32.91 18.91 8.26
CA ALA A 153 -32.42 17.93 7.28
C ALA A 153 -32.32 18.47 5.84
N GLU A 154 -32.88 19.64 5.54
CA GLU A 154 -32.83 20.32 4.25
C GLU A 154 -31.47 21.00 3.95
N ALA A 155 -30.65 21.34 4.95
CA ALA A 155 -29.35 22.00 4.70
C ALA A 155 -28.29 21.08 4.07
N PHE A 156 -28.59 19.77 3.97
CA PHE A 156 -27.76 18.79 3.28
C PHE A 156 -28.01 18.71 1.76
N ASP A 157 -28.89 19.52 1.17
CA ASP A 157 -29.17 19.45 -0.28
C ASP A 157 -28.04 20.06 -1.16
N GLU A 158 -27.12 20.84 -0.58
CA GLU A 158 -25.91 21.35 -1.25
C GLU A 158 -24.68 20.46 -0.96
N VAL A 159 -24.81 19.15 -1.19
CA VAL A 159 -23.66 18.22 -1.09
C VAL A 159 -22.59 18.63 -2.10
N ILE A 160 -21.42 19.05 -1.61
CA ILE A 160 -20.21 19.19 -2.43
C ILE A 160 -19.83 17.79 -2.93
N ARG A 161 -20.12 17.51 -4.20
CA ARG A 161 -19.74 16.27 -4.86
C ARG A 161 -18.27 16.36 -5.28
N ALA A 162 -17.48 15.34 -4.96
CA ALA A 162 -16.09 15.20 -5.40
C ALA A 162 -15.96 14.45 -6.75
N VAL A 163 -17.03 13.78 -7.19
CA VAL A 163 -17.06 12.99 -8.42
C VAL A 163 -18.37 13.21 -9.18
N CYS A 164 -18.29 13.29 -10.50
CA CYS A 164 -19.47 13.37 -11.36
C CYS A 164 -20.27 12.05 -11.32
N PRO A 165 -21.57 12.06 -10.98
CA PRO A 165 -22.37 10.84 -10.89
C PRO A 165 -22.65 10.19 -12.26
N LYS A 166 -22.47 10.91 -13.37
CA LYS A 166 -22.73 10.41 -14.73
C LYS A 166 -21.51 9.74 -15.37
N CYS A 167 -20.32 10.31 -15.18
CA CYS A 167 -19.12 9.86 -15.90
C CYS A 167 -17.96 9.43 -14.99
N GLY A 168 -18.05 9.65 -13.68
CA GLY A 168 -16.99 9.30 -12.74
C GLY A 168 -15.79 10.25 -12.73
N ALA A 169 -15.79 11.31 -13.53
CA ALA A 169 -14.72 12.31 -13.53
C ALA A 169 -14.63 13.03 -12.17
N PRO A 170 -13.42 13.32 -11.66
CA PRO A 170 -13.24 14.14 -10.47
C PRO A 170 -13.78 15.55 -10.71
N VAL A 171 -14.43 16.14 -9.71
CA VAL A 171 -14.99 17.49 -9.78
C VAL A 171 -14.59 18.29 -8.55
N SER A 172 -14.20 19.54 -8.76
CA SER A 172 -13.73 20.45 -7.71
C SER A 172 -14.75 21.57 -7.45
N GLY A 173 -16.02 21.20 -7.32
CA GLY A 173 -17.14 22.14 -7.24
C GLY A 173 -17.62 22.66 -8.59
N GLY A 174 -18.76 23.36 -8.59
CA GLY A 174 -19.43 23.88 -9.80
C GLY A 174 -20.79 23.23 -10.08
N LYS A 175 -21.60 23.88 -10.94
CA LYS A 175 -22.97 23.42 -11.27
C LYS A 175 -22.99 22.28 -12.30
N PHE A 176 -21.95 22.15 -13.12
CA PHE A 176 -21.86 21.17 -14.21
C PHE A 176 -20.47 20.51 -14.26
N CYS A 177 -20.43 19.27 -14.73
CA CYS A 177 -19.20 18.52 -14.94
C CYS A 177 -18.46 19.06 -16.17
N ALA A 178 -17.17 19.40 -16.01
CA ALA A 178 -16.34 19.88 -17.11
C ALA A 178 -16.10 18.84 -18.21
N GLU A 179 -16.14 17.54 -17.88
CA GLU A 179 -15.90 16.45 -18.83
C GLU A 179 -17.15 16.06 -19.64
N CYS A 180 -18.30 15.91 -18.99
CA CYS A 180 -19.50 15.36 -19.64
C CYS A 180 -20.72 16.28 -19.65
N GLY A 181 -20.59 17.50 -19.09
CA GLY A 181 -21.66 18.51 -19.03
C GLY A 181 -22.82 18.17 -18.09
N ALA A 182 -22.76 17.05 -17.37
CA ALA A 182 -23.85 16.66 -16.46
C ALA A 182 -23.98 17.63 -15.28
N PRO A 183 -25.20 17.97 -14.85
CA PRO A 183 -25.41 18.80 -13.67
C PRO A 183 -24.89 18.08 -12.42
N LEU A 184 -24.06 18.78 -11.65
CA LEU A 184 -23.46 18.30 -10.39
C LEU A 184 -24.29 18.67 -9.17
N THR A 185 -25.27 19.56 -9.32
CA THR A 185 -26.28 19.88 -8.33
C THR A 185 -27.63 19.35 -8.84
N ALA A 186 -28.35 18.62 -8.01
CA ALA A 186 -29.72 18.24 -8.34
C ALA A 186 -30.60 19.48 -8.08
N GLU A 187 -30.80 20.32 -9.09
CA GLU A 187 -31.79 21.40 -9.03
C GLU A 187 -33.07 20.89 -9.72
N LYS A 188 -34.19 20.81 -8.99
CA LYS A 188 -35.51 20.52 -9.56
C LYS A 188 -36.23 21.84 -9.81
N PHE A 189 -36.88 21.98 -10.96
CA PHE A 189 -37.73 23.14 -11.26
C PHE A 189 -39.18 22.67 -11.38
N CYS A 190 -40.11 23.53 -10.97
CA CYS A 190 -41.53 23.27 -11.11
C CYS A 190 -41.90 23.19 -12.59
N ALA A 191 -42.58 22.10 -12.99
CA ALA A 191 -42.99 21.88 -14.38
C ALA A 191 -43.99 22.93 -14.91
N GLU A 192 -44.66 23.68 -14.02
CA GLU A 192 -45.71 24.63 -14.40
C GLU A 192 -45.28 26.10 -14.22
N CYS A 193 -44.73 26.47 -13.05
CA CYS A 193 -44.34 27.85 -12.78
C CYS A 193 -42.85 28.14 -13.02
N GLY A 194 -42.03 27.13 -13.34
CA GLY A 194 -40.60 27.27 -13.65
C GLY A 194 -39.70 27.66 -12.46
N LYS A 195 -40.24 27.84 -11.25
CA LYS A 195 -39.46 28.17 -10.06
C LYS A 195 -38.67 26.97 -9.54
N LYS A 196 -37.50 27.23 -8.93
CA LYS A 196 -36.66 26.20 -8.29
C LYS A 196 -37.41 25.61 -7.09
N ILE A 197 -37.40 24.28 -6.98
CA ILE A 197 -38.06 23.50 -5.93
C ILE A 197 -37.10 22.44 -5.37
N PRO A 198 -37.28 21.98 -4.12
CA PRO A 198 -36.48 20.87 -3.58
C PRO A 198 -36.61 19.61 -4.43
N VAL A 199 -35.53 18.85 -4.57
CA VAL A 199 -35.47 17.65 -5.45
C VAL A 199 -36.51 16.61 -5.09
N ARG A 200 -36.84 16.53 -3.79
CA ARG A 200 -37.82 15.59 -3.23
C ARG A 200 -39.22 16.19 -3.08
N ALA A 201 -39.46 17.42 -3.54
CA ALA A 201 -40.77 18.05 -3.43
C ALA A 201 -41.80 17.35 -4.33
N LYS A 202 -42.86 16.80 -3.71
CA LYS A 202 -44.04 16.22 -4.39
C LYS A 202 -45.04 17.27 -4.84
N PHE A 203 -44.99 18.48 -4.28
CA PHE A 203 -45.83 19.61 -4.63
C PHE A 203 -44.97 20.87 -4.69
N CYS A 204 -45.28 21.77 -5.60
CA CYS A 204 -44.59 23.04 -5.72
C CYS A 204 -45.02 23.97 -4.57
N PRO A 205 -44.10 24.49 -3.75
CA PRO A 205 -44.44 25.41 -2.66
C PRO A 205 -44.98 26.76 -3.15
N GLU A 206 -44.76 27.08 -4.43
CA GLU A 206 -45.11 28.38 -5.01
C GLU A 206 -46.45 28.37 -5.75
N CYS A 207 -46.80 27.26 -6.41
CA CYS A 207 -48.04 27.16 -7.19
C CYS A 207 -48.95 25.99 -6.79
N GLY A 208 -48.57 25.17 -5.82
CA GLY A 208 -49.38 24.05 -5.32
C GLY A 208 -49.49 22.82 -6.24
N VAL A 209 -48.96 22.91 -7.46
CA VAL A 209 -49.04 21.84 -8.46
C VAL A 209 -48.17 20.65 -8.07
N ARG A 210 -48.72 19.43 -8.20
CA ARG A 210 -48.00 18.18 -7.94
C ARG A 210 -46.83 18.00 -8.91
N GLN A 211 -45.65 17.75 -8.36
CA GLN A 211 -44.40 17.56 -9.08
C GLN A 211 -44.08 16.06 -9.06
N VAL A 212 -44.05 15.45 -10.24
CA VAL A 212 -43.69 14.03 -10.42
C VAL A 212 -42.20 13.81 -10.22
#